data_AF-A0AA42UM45-F1
#
_entry.id   AF-A0AA42UM45-F1
#
_cell.length_a   1.000
_cell.length_b   1.000
_cell.length_c   1.000
_cell.angle_alpha   90.00
_cell.angle_beta   90.00
_cell.angle_gamma   90.00
#
_symmetry.space_group_name_H-M   'P 1'
#
loop_
_entity.id
_entity.type
_entity.pdbx_description
1 polymer ?
#
loop_
_entity_poly.entity_id
_entity_poly.type
_entity_poly.pdbx_seq_one_letter_code
_entity_poly.pdbx_strand_id
1 'polypeptide(L)'
;MENKLKIDADLIHLFHLEIREFNINTQAFKNTVDHKLNIAHRLMHNLEDKRLKLDMSCSFRNDSEEQLLQLDMEYHFLIENLEDFYTINEKGLPKFSATIIATILGIALSTTRGILFEKLANQGIHNIIIPVVSPMKMLTNNQ
;
A
#
# COMPACT_ATOMS: atom_id res chain seq x y z
N MET A 1 -27.41 17.20 7.25
CA MET A 1 -25.99 16.92 7.53
C MET A 1 -25.78 15.45 7.27
N GLU A 2 -25.09 15.08 6.18
CA GLU A 2 -24.67 13.69 5.98
C GLU A 2 -23.65 13.35 7.08
N ASN A 3 -23.94 12.32 7.86
CA ASN A 3 -23.04 11.87 8.91
C ASN A 3 -21.82 11.23 8.22
N LYS A 4 -20.72 11.97 8.14
CA LYS A 4 -19.50 11.49 7.49
C LYS A 4 -18.94 10.34 8.33
N LEU A 5 -18.94 9.13 7.78
CA LEU A 5 -18.37 7.93 8.40
C LEU A 5 -16.97 8.25 8.93
N LYS A 6 -16.78 8.06 10.24
CA LYS A 6 -15.53 8.38 10.94
C LYS A 6 -14.69 7.11 11.04
N ILE A 7 -13.41 7.22 10.71
CA ILE A 7 -12.44 6.14 10.95
C ILE A 7 -12.14 6.09 12.44
N ASP A 8 -12.22 4.89 13.00
CA ASP A 8 -11.69 4.56 14.31
C ASP A 8 -10.48 3.65 14.14
N ALA A 9 -9.31 4.11 14.58
CA ALA A 9 -8.06 3.37 14.41
C ALA A 9 -8.01 2.14 15.33
N ASP A 10 -8.69 2.18 16.48
CA ASP A 10 -8.66 1.10 17.47
C ASP A 10 -9.42 -0.14 16.97
N LEU A 11 -10.26 0.03 15.94
CA LEU A 11 -11.02 -1.04 15.29
C LEU A 11 -10.31 -1.62 14.06
N ILE A 12 -9.10 -1.16 13.74
CA ILE A 12 -8.32 -1.59 12.58
C ILE A 12 -7.07 -2.34 13.03
N HIS A 13 -7.01 -3.63 12.72
CA HIS A 13 -5.92 -4.51 13.12
C HIS A 13 -5.12 -4.97 11.92
N LEU A 14 -3.89 -4.49 11.76
CA LEU A 14 -2.89 -5.12 10.87
C LEU A 14 -2.33 -6.35 11.58
N PHE A 15 -2.87 -7.54 11.26
CA PHE A 15 -2.54 -8.76 11.98
C PHE A 15 -1.54 -9.66 11.24
N HIS A 16 -1.33 -9.43 9.94
CA HIS A 16 -0.33 -10.15 9.16
C HIS A 16 0.29 -9.24 8.10
N LEU A 17 1.61 -9.38 7.95
CA LEU A 17 2.37 -8.77 6.87
C LEU A 17 3.45 -9.74 6.40
N GLU A 18 3.66 -9.78 5.08
CA GLU A 18 4.69 -10.61 4.46
C GLU A 18 5.42 -9.84 3.35
N ILE A 19 6.72 -10.07 3.23
CA ILE A 19 7.52 -9.62 2.09
C ILE A 19 7.55 -10.78 1.10
N ARG A 20 6.86 -10.62 -0.03
CA ARG A 20 6.78 -11.65 -1.09
C ARG A 20 8.02 -11.64 -1.97
N GLU A 21 8.50 -10.44 -2.29
CA GLU A 21 9.65 -10.25 -3.15
C GLU A 21 10.45 -9.04 -2.69
N PHE A 22 11.78 -9.17 -2.68
CA PHE A 22 12.68 -8.04 -2.58
C PHE A 22 13.90 -8.28 -3.46
N ASN A 23 13.99 -7.51 -4.54
CA ASN A 23 15.08 -7.59 -5.50
C ASN A 23 15.67 -6.20 -5.71
N ILE A 24 16.99 -6.10 -5.74
CA ILE A 24 17.69 -4.83 -5.91
C ILE A 24 18.99 -5.02 -6.69
N ASN A 25 19.20 -4.18 -7.69
CA ASN A 25 20.51 -4.00 -8.31
C ASN A 25 21.23 -2.86 -7.58
N THR A 26 21.93 -3.19 -6.49
CA THR A 26 22.55 -2.20 -5.60
C THR A 26 23.49 -1.24 -6.33
N GLN A 27 24.27 -1.74 -7.30
CA GLN A 27 25.20 -0.90 -8.05
C GLN A 27 24.47 0.07 -8.99
N ALA A 28 23.50 -0.42 -9.76
CA ALA A 28 22.70 0.44 -10.64
C ALA A 28 21.89 1.45 -9.84
N PHE A 29 21.33 1.04 -8.71
CA PHE A 29 20.57 1.92 -7.82
C PHE A 29 21.44 3.08 -7.31
N LYS A 30 22.66 2.81 -6.82
CA LYS A 30 23.60 3.84 -6.33
C LYS A 30 24.10 4.79 -7.42
N ASN A 31 24.23 4.29 -8.64
CA ASN A 31 24.73 5.08 -9.78
C ASN A 31 23.63 5.90 -10.47
N THR A 32 22.36 5.64 -10.17
CA THR A 32 21.23 6.38 -10.73
C THR A 32 21.04 7.69 -9.97
N VAL A 33 20.93 8.81 -10.69
CA VAL A 33 20.71 10.14 -10.10
C VAL A 33 19.25 10.37 -9.76
N ASP A 34 18.33 9.97 -10.65
CA ASP A 34 16.88 10.12 -10.45
C ASP A 34 16.19 8.75 -10.35
N HIS A 35 15.52 8.51 -9.23
CA HIS A 35 14.81 7.27 -8.94
C HIS A 35 13.31 7.49 -9.09
N LYS A 36 12.73 6.99 -10.19
CA LYS A 36 11.29 7.05 -10.42
C LYS A 36 10.57 5.99 -9.60
N LEU A 37 9.81 6.43 -8.59
CA LEU A 37 8.98 5.57 -7.77
C LEU A 37 7.69 5.22 -8.51
N ASN A 38 7.41 3.92 -8.61
CA ASN A 38 6.11 3.40 -9.02
C ASN A 38 5.50 2.58 -7.88
N ILE A 39 4.22 2.83 -7.59
CA ILE A 39 3.45 2.06 -6.63
C ILE A 39 2.22 1.49 -7.31
N ALA A 40 2.09 0.17 -7.30
CA ALA A 40 0.88 -0.52 -7.69
C ALA A 40 0.27 -1.21 -6.46
N HIS A 41 -1.05 -1.43 -6.48
CA HIS A 41 -1.72 -2.12 -5.39
C HIS A 41 -2.97 -2.85 -5.90
N ARG A 42 -3.34 -3.91 -5.17
CA ARG A 42 -4.58 -4.65 -5.37
C ARG A 42 -5.22 -4.90 -4.03
N LEU A 43 -6.47 -4.48 -3.88
CA LEU A 43 -7.27 -4.76 -2.70
C LEU A 43 -8.21 -5.92 -2.96
N MET A 44 -8.31 -6.83 -1.99
CA MET A 44 -9.27 -7.92 -1.93
C MET A 44 -9.98 -7.88 -0.57
N HIS A 45 -11.15 -8.51 -0.48
CA HIS A 45 -11.95 -8.50 0.74
C HIS A 45 -12.55 -9.87 1.05
N ASN A 46 -12.79 -10.12 2.32
CA ASN A 46 -13.70 -11.14 2.82
C ASN A 46 -14.65 -10.45 3.80
N LEU A 47 -15.91 -10.25 3.39
CA LEU A 47 -16.88 -9.49 4.17
C LEU A 47 -17.36 -10.26 5.40
N GLU A 48 -17.47 -11.59 5.30
CA GLU A 48 -17.93 -12.47 6.39
C GLU A 48 -16.93 -12.42 7.56
N ASP A 49 -15.64 -12.51 7.25
CA ASP A 49 -14.57 -12.42 8.24
C ASP A 49 -14.17 -10.99 8.60
N LYS A 50 -14.81 -9.97 7.99
CA LYS A 50 -14.47 -8.55 8.14
C LYS A 50 -13.01 -8.23 7.82
N ARG A 51 -12.46 -8.88 6.79
CA ARG A 51 -11.04 -8.78 6.42
C ARG A 51 -10.83 -8.07 5.09
N LEU A 52 -9.76 -7.29 5.05
CA LEU A 52 -9.20 -6.75 3.81
C LEU A 52 -7.78 -7.26 3.62
N LYS A 53 -7.46 -7.65 2.39
CA LYS A 53 -6.12 -8.01 1.96
C LYS A 53 -5.63 -6.96 0.96
N LEU A 54 -4.42 -6.46 1.16
CA LEU A 54 -3.78 -5.51 0.26
C LEU A 54 -2.45 -6.09 -0.21
N ASP A 55 -2.36 -6.33 -1.51
CA ASP A 55 -1.07 -6.57 -2.17
C ASP A 55 -0.54 -5.21 -2.64
N MET A 56 0.69 -4.87 -2.30
CA MET A 56 1.35 -3.63 -2.68
C MET A 56 2.70 -3.92 -3.33
N SER A 57 2.93 -3.29 -4.47
CA SER A 57 4.18 -3.38 -5.22
C SER A 57 4.83 -2.01 -5.29
N CYS A 58 6.07 -1.92 -4.85
CA CYS A 58 6.88 -0.71 -4.88
C CYS A 58 8.12 -0.98 -5.75
N SER A 59 8.30 -0.18 -6.80
CA SER A 59 9.47 -0.29 -7.65
C SER A 59 10.15 1.06 -7.87
N PHE A 60 11.46 1.01 -8.02
CA PHE A 60 12.24 2.15 -8.50
C PHE A 60 12.79 1.81 -9.88
N ARG A 61 12.65 2.77 -10.80
CA ARG A 61 13.19 2.70 -12.17
C ARG A 61 14.11 3.88 -12.44
N ASN A 62 15.05 3.70 -13.36
CA ASN A 62 15.81 4.81 -13.93
C ASN A 62 15.06 5.44 -15.12
N ASP A 63 15.66 6.47 -15.74
CA ASP A 63 15.10 7.14 -16.90
C ASP A 63 14.93 6.26 -18.14
N SER A 64 15.63 5.13 -18.20
CA SER A 64 15.50 4.14 -19.29
C SER A 64 14.46 3.05 -18.96
N GLU A 65 13.64 3.25 -17.93
CA GLU A 65 12.63 2.31 -17.43
C GLU A 65 13.18 0.97 -16.90
N GLU A 66 14.50 0.87 -16.73
CA GLU A 66 15.15 -0.29 -16.12
C GLU A 66 14.79 -0.35 -14.63
N GLN A 67 14.39 -1.53 -14.17
CA GLN A 67 14.04 -1.77 -12.77
C GLN A 67 15.29 -1.87 -11.90
N LEU A 68 15.43 -0.92 -10.97
CA LEU A 68 16.52 -0.85 -10.02
C LEU A 68 16.20 -1.62 -8.73
N LEU A 69 14.93 -1.57 -8.33
CA LEU A 69 14.42 -2.19 -7.10
C LEU A 69 12.98 -2.65 -7.30
N GLN A 70 12.66 -3.79 -6.72
CA GLN A 70 11.31 -4.33 -6.55
C GLN A 70 11.11 -4.72 -5.08
N LEU A 71 9.99 -4.29 -4.50
CA LEU A 71 9.52 -4.73 -3.20
C LEU A 71 8.03 -5.04 -3.30
N ASP A 72 7.68 -6.31 -3.13
CA ASP A 72 6.29 -6.76 -3.07
C ASP A 72 5.93 -7.16 -1.64
N MET A 73 4.84 -6.57 -1.18
CA MET A 73 4.34 -6.68 0.18
C MET A 73 2.90 -7.17 0.16
N GLU A 74 2.58 -8.02 1.12
CA GLU A 74 1.23 -8.49 1.37
C GLU A 74 0.82 -8.04 2.78
N TYR A 75 -0.38 -7.46 2.91
CA TYR A 75 -0.93 -6.97 4.16
C TYR A 75 -2.32 -7.54 4.39
N HIS A 76 -2.61 -7.97 5.61
CA HIS A 76 -3.94 -8.42 6.01
C HIS A 76 -4.45 -7.62 7.20
N PHE A 77 -5.65 -7.09 7.04
CA PHE A 77 -6.34 -6.27 8.01
C PHE A 77 -7.62 -6.95 8.45
N LEU A 78 -7.91 -6.88 9.74
CA LEU A 78 -9.24 -7.10 10.31
C LEU A 78 -9.81 -5.71 10.65
N ILE A 79 -11.04 -5.44 10.23
CA ILE A 79 -11.71 -4.17 10.51
C ILE A 79 -13.02 -4.50 11.23
N GLU A 80 -13.08 -4.26 12.54
CA GLU A 80 -14.19 -4.76 13.37
C GLU A 80 -15.56 -4.24 12.93
N ASN A 81 -15.62 -3.03 12.37
CA ASN A 81 -16.83 -2.40 11.86
C ASN A 81 -16.78 -2.22 10.33
N LEU A 82 -16.25 -3.20 9.59
CA LEU A 82 -16.13 -3.14 8.13
C LEU A 82 -17.48 -2.83 7.44
N GLU A 83 -18.58 -3.35 7.99
CA GLU A 83 -19.96 -3.16 7.51
C GLU A 83 -20.37 -1.70 7.40
N ASP A 84 -19.78 -0.80 8.20
CA ASP A 84 -20.06 0.64 8.15
C ASP A 84 -19.47 1.28 6.89
N PHE A 85 -18.50 0.63 6.26
CA PHE A 85 -17.68 1.21 5.19
C PHE A 85 -17.95 0.65 3.81
N TYR A 86 -18.99 -0.17 3.61
CA TYR A 86 -19.41 -0.59 2.27
C TYR A 86 -20.93 -0.69 2.13
N THR A 87 -21.39 -0.60 0.90
CA THR A 87 -22.76 -0.98 0.53
C THR A 87 -22.71 -2.07 -0.53
N ILE A 88 -23.76 -2.88 -0.62
CA ILE A 88 -23.91 -3.86 -1.71
C ILE A 88 -24.65 -3.18 -2.86
N ASN A 89 -24.06 -3.17 -4.05
CA ASN A 89 -24.71 -2.62 -5.24
C ASN A 89 -25.74 -3.61 -5.83
N GLU A 90 -26.46 -3.16 -6.87
CA GLU A 90 -27.50 -3.96 -7.55
C GLU A 90 -26.99 -5.30 -8.12
N LYS A 91 -25.67 -5.45 -8.32
CA LYS A 91 -25.03 -6.67 -8.83
C LYS A 91 -24.53 -7.59 -7.70
N GLY A 92 -24.84 -7.28 -6.44
CA GLY A 92 -24.35 -8.04 -5.29
C GLY A 92 -22.88 -7.79 -4.96
N LEU A 93 -22.24 -6.78 -5.55
CA LEU A 93 -20.83 -6.47 -5.32
C LEU A 93 -20.68 -5.35 -4.27
N PRO A 94 -19.70 -5.46 -3.35
CA PRO A 94 -19.45 -4.41 -2.38
C PRO A 94 -18.84 -3.18 -3.04
N LYS A 95 -19.37 -2.02 -2.68
CA LYS A 95 -18.84 -0.71 -2.98
C LYS A 95 -18.32 -0.11 -1.68
N PHE A 96 -17.00 -0.15 -1.49
CA PHE A 96 -16.35 0.43 -0.32
C PHE A 96 -16.31 1.96 -0.37
N SER A 97 -16.35 2.57 0.81
CA SER A 97 -16.09 4.00 0.99
C SER A 97 -14.64 4.31 0.64
N ALA A 98 -14.39 5.41 -0.08
CA ALA A 98 -13.03 5.81 -0.40
C ALA A 98 -12.17 6.04 0.86
N THR A 99 -12.80 6.44 1.97
CA THR A 99 -12.13 6.73 3.24
C THR A 99 -11.49 5.49 3.85
N ILE A 100 -12.18 4.34 3.91
CA ILE A 100 -11.56 3.12 4.47
C ILE A 100 -10.41 2.64 3.59
N ILE A 101 -10.57 2.66 2.26
CA ILE A 101 -9.53 2.20 1.34
C ILE A 101 -8.29 3.11 1.42
N ALA A 102 -8.48 4.43 1.44
CA ALA A 102 -7.38 5.38 1.60
C ALA A 102 -6.67 5.22 2.96
N THR A 103 -7.40 4.88 4.02
CA THR A 103 -6.82 4.60 5.34
C THR A 103 -5.91 3.39 5.30
N ILE A 104 -6.41 2.26 4.76
CA ILE A 104 -5.64 1.02 4.64
C ILE A 104 -4.41 1.20 3.75
N LEU A 105 -4.55 1.89 2.62
CA LEU A 105 -3.42 2.26 1.75
C LEU A 105 -2.39 3.13 2.48
N GLY A 106 -2.85 4.10 3.27
CA GLY A 106 -1.97 4.99 4.04
C GLY A 106 -1.16 4.25 5.11
N ILE A 107 -1.80 3.31 5.82
CA ILE A 107 -1.13 2.43 6.79
C ILE A 107 -0.07 1.58 6.07
N ALA A 108 -0.48 0.84 5.04
CA ALA A 108 0.41 -0.04 4.30
C ALA A 108 1.59 0.71 3.67
N LEU A 109 1.36 1.87 3.05
CA LEU A 109 2.43 2.68 2.46
C LEU A 109 3.42 3.18 3.51
N SER A 110 2.92 3.61 4.68
CA SER A 110 3.79 4.07 5.77
C SER A 110 4.64 2.94 6.34
N THR A 111 4.08 1.74 6.46
CA THR A 111 4.80 0.53 6.86
C THR A 111 5.83 0.12 5.80
N THR A 112 5.45 0.06 4.51
CA THR A 112 6.35 -0.20 3.38
C THR A 112 7.53 0.78 3.39
N ARG A 113 7.30 2.06 3.66
CA ARG A 113 8.37 3.07 3.72
C ARG A 113 9.40 2.76 4.81
N GLY A 114 8.96 2.35 6.00
CA GLY A 114 9.87 1.96 7.09
C GLY A 114 10.69 0.72 6.72
N ILE A 115 10.03 -0.30 6.18
CA ILE A 115 10.68 -1.56 5.75
C ILE A 115 11.69 -1.32 4.64
N LEU A 116 11.32 -0.52 3.62
CA LEU A 116 12.22 -0.24 2.51
C LEU A 116 13.41 0.58 2.96
N PHE A 117 13.21 1.56 3.85
CA PHE A 117 14.31 2.33 4.45
C PHE A 117 15.33 1.42 5.15
N GLU A 118 14.86 0.47 5.96
CA GLU A 118 15.72 -0.51 6.64
C GLU A 118 16.44 -1.43 5.64
N LYS A 119 15.71 -1.97 4.66
CA LYS A 119 16.30 -2.86 3.65
C LYS A 119 17.37 -2.17 2.81
N LEU A 120 17.14 -0.92 2.40
CA LEU A 120 18.13 -0.12 1.67
C LEU A 120 19.37 0.12 2.54
N ALA A 121 19.20 0.47 3.82
CA ALA A 121 20.31 0.63 4.74
C ALA A 121 21.15 -0.66 4.86
N ASN A 122 20.50 -1.83 4.92
CA ASN A 122 21.17 -3.13 4.93
C ASN A 122 21.93 -3.47 3.63
N GLN A 123 21.64 -2.77 2.52
CA GLN A 123 22.38 -2.85 1.25
C GLN A 123 23.45 -1.74 1.11
N GLY A 124 23.74 -1.03 2.19
CA GLY A 124 24.66 0.11 2.20
C GLY A 124 24.16 1.29 1.37
N ILE A 125 22.84 1.43 1.23
CA ILE A 125 22.16 2.58 0.61
C ILE A 125 21.47 3.34 1.74
N HIS A 126 22.14 4.36 2.26
CA HIS A 126 21.64 5.13 3.39
C HIS A 126 20.90 6.40 2.93
N ASN A 127 19.98 6.89 3.78
CA ASN A 127 19.30 8.18 3.62
C ASN A 127 18.31 8.28 2.45
N ILE A 128 17.87 7.16 1.88
CA ILE A 128 16.82 7.15 0.86
C ILE A 128 15.47 6.84 1.50
N ILE A 129 14.54 7.77 1.37
CA ILE A 129 13.20 7.69 1.95
C ILE A 129 12.19 7.81 0.82
N ILE A 130 11.21 6.89 0.80
CA ILE A 130 10.10 6.98 -0.14
C ILE A 130 9.33 8.29 0.11
N PRO A 131 9.07 9.10 -0.93
CA PRO A 131 8.28 10.32 -0.79
C PRO A 131 6.88 10.05 -0.23
N VAL A 132 6.30 11.07 0.40
CA VAL A 132 4.91 11.01 0.86
C VAL A 132 3.98 11.01 -0.34
N VAL A 133 3.25 9.92 -0.54
CA VAL A 133 2.23 9.78 -1.59
C VAL A 133 0.84 9.87 -0.97
N SER A 134 -0.09 10.54 -1.65
CA SER A 134 -1.47 10.66 -1.21
C SER A 134 -2.23 9.35 -1.49
N PRO A 135 -2.75 8.64 -0.47
CA PRO A 135 -3.53 7.42 -0.69
C PRO A 135 -4.79 7.67 -1.52
N MET A 136 -5.41 8.85 -1.39
CA MET A 136 -6.56 9.23 -2.21
C MET A 136 -6.23 9.31 -3.70
N LYS A 137 -5.03 9.79 -4.07
CA LYS A 137 -4.57 9.81 -5.47
C LYS A 137 -4.26 8.41 -6.01
N MET A 138 -3.99 7.44 -5.12
CA MET A 138 -3.77 6.05 -5.53
C MET A 138 -5.09 5.37 -5.93
N LEU A 139 -6.23 5.83 -5.40
CA LEU A 139 -7.56 5.29 -5.75
C LEU A 139 -7.98 5.65 -7.19
N THR A 140 -7.55 6.80 -7.70
CA THR A 140 -8.00 7.35 -8.99
C THR A 140 -7.31 6.72 -10.20
N ASN A 141 -6.24 5.96 -10.02
CA ASN A 141 -5.49 5.32 -11.11
C ASN A 141 -6.03 3.93 -11.50
N ASN A 142 -7.17 3.50 -10.95
CA ASN A 142 -7.84 2.24 -11.28
C ASN A 142 -9.11 2.45 -12.14
N GLN A 143 -9.18 3.52 -12.95
CA GLN A 143 -10.24 3.76 -13.93
C GLN A 143 -9.71 3.77 -15.36
#